data_AF-A0AAX2TL73-F1
#
_entry.id   AF-A0AAX2TL73-F1
#
_cell.length_a   1.000
_cell.length_b   1.000
_cell.length_c   1.000
_cell.angle_alpha   90.00
_cell.angle_beta   90.00
_cell.angle_gamma   90.00
#
_symmetry.space_group_name_H-M   'P 1'
#
loop_
_entity.id
_entity.type
_entity.pdbx_description
1 polymer ?
#
loop_
_entity_poly.entity_id
_entity_poly.type
_entity_poly.pdbx_seq_one_letter_code
_entity_poly.pdbx_strand_id
1 'polypeptide(L)'
;NANLDKARRLLWPIKQKYGQKISWADLFVLTGNVALESMGFKTFGFGGGRADTWEPEQDIYWGPEGKWLADERYSGDRELAGSLAAVQMGLIYVNPEGPNGNPDPLAAARDIRETFARMAMNDEETVALIAGGHTFGKT
;
A
#
# COMPACT_ATOMS: atom_id res chain seq x y z
N ASN A 1 -3.24 3.27 6.67
CA ASN A 1 -3.25 2.18 7.68
C ASN A 1 -4.21 2.35 8.85
N ALA A 2 -5.05 3.40 8.89
CA ALA A 2 -6.10 3.51 9.89
C ALA A 2 -7.03 2.28 9.86
N ASN A 3 -7.43 1.79 11.04
CA ASN A 3 -8.27 0.59 11.24
C ASN A 3 -7.72 -0.76 10.74
N LEU A 4 -6.56 -0.81 10.09
CA LEU A 4 -5.95 -2.10 9.70
C LEU A 4 -5.43 -2.89 10.91
N ASP A 5 -5.27 -2.26 12.07
CA ASP A 5 -5.06 -2.93 13.35
C ASP A 5 -6.20 -3.91 13.68
N LYS A 6 -7.46 -3.52 13.39
CA LYS A 6 -8.64 -4.39 13.56
C LYS A 6 -8.63 -5.53 12.55
N ALA A 7 -8.32 -5.24 11.28
CA ALA A 7 -8.22 -6.25 10.23
C ALA A 7 -7.18 -7.33 10.58
N ARG A 8 -5.97 -6.94 11.02
CA ARG A 8 -4.94 -7.87 11.48
C ARG A 8 -5.39 -8.68 12.70
N ARG A 9 -6.11 -8.06 13.64
CA ARG A 9 -6.60 -8.73 14.84
C ARG A 9 -7.59 -9.86 14.52
N LEU A 10 -8.42 -9.71 13.50
CA LEU A 10 -9.36 -10.76 13.06
C LEU A 10 -8.65 -12.04 12.59
N LEU A 11 -7.41 -11.92 12.13
CA LEU A 11 -6.60 -13.06 11.68
C LEU A 11 -5.88 -13.79 12.83
N TRP A 12 -5.91 -13.25 14.05
CA TRP A 12 -5.23 -13.85 15.21
C TRP A 12 -5.62 -15.31 15.47
N PRO A 13 -6.91 -15.72 15.47
CA PRO A 13 -7.27 -17.11 15.69
C PRO A 13 -6.66 -18.06 14.63
N ILE A 14 -6.53 -17.60 13.39
CA ILE A 14 -5.89 -18.36 12.31
C ILE A 14 -4.38 -18.46 12.58
N LYS A 15 -3.72 -17.34 12.88
CA LYS A 15 -2.29 -17.34 13.23
C LYS A 15 -2.01 -18.25 14.43
N GLN A 16 -2.84 -18.22 15.47
CA GLN A 16 -2.69 -19.06 16.66
C GLN A 16 -2.84 -20.55 16.32
N LYS A 17 -3.82 -20.90 15.46
CA LYS A 17 -4.05 -22.28 15.03
C LYS A 17 -2.86 -22.88 14.27
N TYR A 18 -2.24 -22.11 13.38
CA TYR A 18 -1.15 -22.60 12.52
C TYR A 18 0.26 -22.30 13.07
N GLY A 19 0.38 -21.43 14.08
CA GLY A 19 1.63 -21.16 14.78
C GLY A 19 2.74 -20.73 13.83
N GLN A 20 3.90 -21.40 13.93
CA GLN A 20 5.07 -21.13 13.09
C GLN A 20 4.97 -21.69 11.67
N LYS A 21 3.93 -22.47 11.34
CA LYS A 21 3.74 -23.02 9.98
C LYS A 21 3.35 -21.96 8.95
N ILE A 22 2.97 -20.77 9.40
CA ILE A 22 2.70 -19.61 8.56
C ILE A 22 3.14 -18.33 9.30
N SER A 23 3.91 -17.48 8.62
CA SER A 23 4.29 -16.16 9.13
C SER A 23 3.10 -15.20 9.06
N TRP A 24 3.14 -14.12 9.83
CA TRP A 24 2.21 -13.00 9.64
C TRP A 24 2.37 -12.39 8.24
N ALA A 25 3.60 -12.26 7.76
CA ALA A 25 3.90 -11.73 6.44
C ALA A 25 3.18 -12.52 5.32
N ASP A 26 3.26 -13.85 5.34
CA ASP A 26 2.53 -14.69 4.38
C ASP A 26 1.02 -14.69 4.64
N LEU A 27 0.59 -14.72 5.90
CA LEU A 27 -0.83 -14.75 6.25
C LEU A 27 -1.57 -13.50 5.78
N PHE A 28 -0.96 -12.31 5.87
CA PHE A 28 -1.59 -11.07 5.38
C PHE A 28 -1.82 -11.10 3.87
N VAL A 29 -0.84 -11.55 3.09
CA VAL A 29 -0.97 -11.62 1.63
C VAL A 29 -1.93 -12.75 1.24
N LEU A 30 -1.82 -13.92 1.89
CA LEU A 30 -2.71 -15.06 1.63
C LEU A 30 -4.18 -14.71 1.90
N THR A 31 -4.44 -13.92 2.95
CA THR A 31 -5.80 -13.46 3.26
C THR A 31 -6.37 -12.62 2.11
N GLY A 32 -5.56 -11.75 1.50
CA GLY A 32 -5.95 -10.97 0.33
C GLY A 32 -6.27 -11.86 -0.88
N ASN A 33 -5.41 -12.83 -1.20
CA ASN A 33 -5.67 -13.80 -2.27
C ASN A 33 -6.98 -14.57 -2.05
N VAL A 34 -7.19 -15.11 -0.85
CA VAL A 34 -8.40 -15.87 -0.51
C VAL A 34 -9.65 -14.97 -0.57
N ALA A 35 -9.54 -13.70 -0.17
CA ALA A 35 -10.65 -12.76 -0.29
C ALA A 35 -11.08 -12.59 -1.76
N LEU A 36 -10.13 -12.37 -2.67
CA LEU A 36 -10.41 -12.27 -4.11
C LEU A 36 -11.09 -13.53 -4.65
N GLU A 37 -10.56 -14.71 -4.32
CA GLU A 37 -11.12 -15.99 -4.77
C GLU A 37 -12.53 -16.22 -4.21
N SER A 38 -12.76 -15.89 -2.94
CA SER A 38 -14.07 -16.03 -2.31
C SER A 38 -15.14 -15.13 -2.94
N MET A 39 -14.73 -14.03 -3.59
CA MET A 39 -15.60 -13.09 -4.30
C MET A 39 -15.67 -13.36 -5.82
N GLY A 40 -15.15 -14.51 -6.28
CA GLY A 40 -15.27 -14.95 -7.67
C GLY A 40 -14.14 -14.53 -8.61
N PHE A 41 -13.05 -13.96 -8.08
CA PHE A 41 -11.86 -13.62 -8.87
C PHE A 41 -10.77 -14.66 -8.68
N LYS A 42 -10.47 -15.45 -9.72
CA LYS A 42 -9.38 -16.43 -9.68
C LYS A 42 -8.02 -15.72 -9.71
N THR A 43 -7.20 -15.95 -8.69
CA THR A 43 -5.86 -15.35 -8.62
C THR A 43 -4.88 -16.04 -9.58
N PHE A 44 -3.80 -15.33 -9.94
CA PHE A 44 -2.74 -15.88 -10.79
C PHE A 44 -1.92 -16.97 -10.08
N GLY A 45 -1.72 -16.82 -8.77
CA GLY A 45 -1.00 -17.76 -7.93
C GLY A 45 -0.63 -17.18 -6.57
N PHE A 46 -0.03 -17.99 -5.71
CA PHE A 46 0.48 -17.57 -4.39
C PHE A 46 1.79 -18.29 -4.07
N GLY A 47 2.78 -17.53 -3.59
CA GLY A 47 4.05 -18.04 -3.06
C GLY A 47 4.25 -17.59 -1.62
N GLY A 48 4.40 -18.57 -0.72
CA GLY A 48 4.84 -18.34 0.66
C GLY A 48 6.36 -18.33 0.80
N GLY A 49 6.85 -18.16 2.02
CA GLY A 49 8.28 -18.14 2.36
C GLY A 49 8.76 -16.82 2.97
N ARG A 50 7.86 -15.86 3.23
CA ARG A 50 8.24 -14.62 3.92
C ARG A 50 8.47 -14.92 5.40
N ALA A 51 9.64 -14.60 5.92
CA ALA A 51 9.90 -14.69 7.35
C ALA A 51 9.28 -13.50 8.09
N ASP A 52 8.77 -13.73 9.30
CA ASP A 52 8.39 -12.63 10.19
C ASP A 52 9.66 -11.95 10.73
N THR A 53 9.62 -10.63 10.86
CA THR A 53 10.57 -9.86 11.64
C THR A 53 10.04 -9.62 13.05
N TRP A 54 10.95 -9.44 14.00
CA TRP A 54 10.61 -9.24 15.42
C TRP A 54 10.75 -7.78 15.87
N GLU A 55 11.26 -6.94 14.98
CA GLU A 55 11.42 -5.50 15.16
C GLU A 55 11.17 -4.79 13.82
N PRO A 56 10.76 -3.52 13.85
CA PRO A 56 10.66 -2.72 12.64
C PRO A 56 12.05 -2.40 12.09
N GLU A 57 12.16 -2.37 10.75
CA GLU A 57 13.35 -1.88 10.06
C GLU A 57 13.63 -0.42 10.43
N GLN A 58 14.86 -0.12 10.85
CA GLN A 58 15.28 1.20 11.34
C GLN A 58 16.01 2.03 10.27
N ASP A 59 16.36 1.41 9.15
CA ASP A 59 17.15 1.98 8.06
C ASP A 59 16.28 2.56 6.93
N ILE A 60 14.96 2.42 7.03
CA ILE A 60 14.04 3.00 6.05
C ILE A 60 13.77 4.47 6.35
N TYR A 61 14.25 5.33 5.46
CA TYR A 61 13.95 6.76 5.47
C TYR A 61 12.62 7.06 4.77
N TRP A 62 11.59 7.41 5.55
CA TRP A 62 10.22 7.67 5.05
C TRP A 62 9.95 9.10 4.59
N GLY A 63 10.92 10.00 4.74
CA GLY A 63 10.83 11.40 4.36
C GLY A 63 11.25 12.36 5.47
N PRO A 64 11.40 13.65 5.13
CA PRO A 64 11.90 14.67 6.04
C PRO A 64 10.87 15.15 7.08
N GLU A 65 9.60 14.84 6.89
CA GLU A 65 8.52 15.51 7.61
C GLU A 65 8.45 15.12 9.09
N GLY A 66 8.34 16.14 9.94
CA GLY A 66 8.08 15.96 11.38
C GLY A 66 6.61 15.72 11.76
N LYS A 67 5.69 15.72 10.79
CA LYS A 67 4.24 15.59 11.03
C LYS A 67 3.58 14.66 10.02
N TRP A 68 2.62 13.86 10.49
CA TRP A 68 1.75 13.06 9.62
C TRP A 68 0.99 13.92 8.62
N LEU A 69 0.93 13.45 7.37
CA LEU A 69 0.30 14.10 6.23
C LEU A 69 0.93 15.44 5.82
N ALA A 70 2.09 15.80 6.35
CA ALA A 70 2.86 16.91 5.80
C ALA A 70 3.53 16.50 4.47
N ASP A 71 3.89 17.52 3.69
CA ASP A 71 4.62 17.43 2.43
C ASP A 71 5.80 18.43 2.51
N GLU A 72 7.01 17.90 2.63
CA GLU A 72 8.27 18.65 2.51
C GLU A 72 9.24 17.92 1.55
N ARG A 73 8.68 17.19 0.59
CA ARG A 73 9.39 16.19 -0.22
C ARG A 73 9.43 16.48 -1.72
N TYR A 74 8.90 17.63 -2.14
CA TYR A 74 8.92 18.06 -3.54
C TYR A 74 9.85 19.26 -3.76
N SER A 75 10.42 19.33 -4.96
CA SER A 75 11.16 20.50 -5.45
C SER A 75 10.84 20.75 -6.94
N GLY A 76 11.25 21.92 -7.46
CA GLY A 76 11.09 22.26 -8.87
C GLY A 76 9.63 22.15 -9.35
N ASP A 77 9.44 21.57 -10.55
CA ASP A 77 8.12 21.24 -11.07
C ASP A 77 7.67 19.87 -10.54
N ARG A 78 7.35 19.82 -9.24
CA ARG A 78 6.77 18.64 -8.59
C ARG A 78 7.63 17.36 -8.73
N GLU A 79 8.94 17.53 -8.58
CA GLU A 79 9.91 16.43 -8.54
C GLU A 79 9.99 15.86 -7.12
N LEU A 80 9.57 14.60 -6.95
CA LEU A 80 9.57 13.91 -5.66
C LEU A 80 10.99 13.51 -5.26
N ALA A 81 11.38 13.82 -4.02
CA ALA A 81 12.75 13.69 -3.54
C ALA A 81 13.26 12.23 -3.54
N GLY A 82 14.46 12.05 -4.09
CA GLY A 82 15.24 10.82 -3.99
C GLY A 82 14.44 9.56 -4.34
N SER A 83 14.48 8.57 -3.44
CA SER A 83 13.80 7.28 -3.58
C SER A 83 12.41 7.24 -2.93
N LEU A 84 11.86 8.36 -2.48
CA LEU A 84 10.52 8.38 -1.89
C LEU A 84 9.48 8.03 -2.98
N ALA A 85 8.46 7.27 -2.60
CA ALA A 85 7.41 6.79 -3.52
C ALA A 85 5.99 7.11 -3.02
N ALA A 86 5.86 8.04 -2.07
CA ALA A 86 4.57 8.54 -1.59
C ALA A 86 4.59 10.07 -1.53
N VAL A 87 3.43 10.71 -1.75
CA VAL A 87 3.33 12.18 -1.87
C VAL A 87 3.29 12.92 -0.54
N GLN A 88 2.96 12.25 0.56
CA GLN A 88 2.90 12.81 1.91
C GLN A 88 3.34 11.78 2.94
N MET A 89 3.80 12.25 4.10
CA MET A 89 4.22 11.38 5.20
C MET A 89 3.05 10.54 5.72
N GLY A 90 3.21 9.21 5.70
CA GLY A 90 2.24 8.24 6.21
C GLY A 90 1.17 7.78 5.22
N LEU A 91 1.20 8.26 3.97
CA LEU A 91 0.40 7.70 2.89
C LEU A 91 1.12 6.54 2.20
N ILE A 92 0.37 5.68 1.51
CA ILE A 92 0.94 4.56 0.75
C ILE A 92 1.47 5.04 -0.60
N TYR A 93 0.69 5.82 -1.35
CA TYR A 93 1.06 6.39 -2.65
C TYR A 93 0.69 7.86 -2.70
N VAL A 94 -0.59 8.16 -2.95
CA VAL A 94 -1.12 9.50 -3.17
C VAL A 94 -2.16 9.89 -2.12
N ASN A 95 -2.50 11.18 -2.08
CA ASN A 95 -3.65 11.67 -1.32
C ASN A 95 -4.96 11.34 -2.06
N PRO A 96 -5.92 10.65 -1.42
CA PRO A 96 -7.18 10.29 -2.07
C PRO A 96 -8.06 11.49 -2.44
N GLU A 97 -7.83 12.66 -1.84
CA GLU A 97 -8.54 13.92 -2.13
C GLU A 97 -7.83 14.74 -3.23
N GLY A 98 -6.72 14.24 -3.78
CA GLY A 98 -5.87 14.93 -4.74
C GLY A 98 -4.72 15.71 -4.11
N PRO A 99 -3.80 16.26 -4.93
CA PRO A 99 -2.59 16.94 -4.47
C PRO A 99 -2.86 17.99 -3.39
N ASN A 100 -2.30 17.80 -2.19
CA ASN A 100 -2.50 18.70 -1.05
C ASN A 100 -3.98 18.93 -0.67
N GLY A 101 -4.84 17.94 -0.94
CA GLY A 101 -6.29 18.03 -0.70
C GLY A 101 -7.06 18.83 -1.76
N ASN A 102 -6.41 19.20 -2.87
CA ASN A 102 -7.09 19.82 -4.01
C ASN A 102 -7.62 18.74 -4.97
N PRO A 103 -8.94 18.64 -5.19
CA PRO A 103 -9.56 17.58 -5.98
C PRO A 103 -9.42 17.83 -7.50
N ASP A 104 -8.19 17.99 -7.99
CA ASP A 104 -7.85 18.05 -9.41
C ASP A 104 -7.44 16.66 -9.92
N PRO A 105 -8.28 16.01 -10.76
CA PRO A 105 -8.00 14.65 -11.25
C PRO A 105 -6.77 14.57 -12.15
N LEU A 106 -6.46 15.61 -12.93
CA LEU A 106 -5.31 15.61 -13.83
C LEU A 106 -4.01 15.76 -13.04
N ALA A 107 -4.02 16.63 -12.03
CA ALA A 107 -2.91 16.75 -11.11
C ALA A 107 -2.72 15.46 -10.29
N ALA A 108 -3.80 14.84 -9.82
CA ALA A 108 -3.75 13.54 -9.13
C ALA A 108 -3.18 12.43 -10.03
N ALA A 109 -3.54 12.39 -11.32
CA ALA A 109 -3.02 11.42 -12.26
C ALA A 109 -1.49 11.51 -12.44
N ARG A 110 -0.91 12.71 -12.37
CA ARG A 110 0.56 12.90 -12.38
C ARG A 110 1.21 12.21 -11.18
N ASP A 111 0.68 12.44 -9.99
CA ASP A 111 1.17 11.83 -8.75
C ASP A 111 0.99 10.31 -8.73
N ILE A 112 -0.16 9.83 -9.21
CA ILE A 112 -0.46 8.39 -9.30
C ILE A 112 0.57 7.72 -10.19
N ARG A 113 0.79 8.24 -11.39
CA ARG A 113 1.76 7.67 -12.33
C ARG A 113 3.16 7.62 -11.74
N GLU A 114 3.64 8.72 -11.16
CA GLU A 114 4.99 8.79 -10.61
C GLU A 114 5.18 7.84 -9.42
N THR A 115 4.26 7.85 -8.46
CA THR A 115 4.38 7.01 -7.25
C THR A 115 4.27 5.53 -7.55
N PHE A 116 3.37 5.12 -8.46
CA PHE A 116 3.29 3.74 -8.92
C PHE A 116 4.51 3.31 -9.73
N ALA A 117 5.04 4.18 -10.59
CA ALA A 117 6.28 3.91 -11.33
C ALA A 117 7.47 3.67 -10.39
N ARG A 118 7.58 4.45 -9.30
CA ARG A 118 8.58 4.24 -8.25
C ARG A 118 8.36 2.98 -7.43
N MET A 119 7.17 2.41 -7.47
CA MET A 119 6.84 1.08 -6.92
C MET A 119 6.77 0.00 -8.00
N ALA A 120 7.47 0.22 -9.11
CA ALA A 120 7.67 -0.73 -10.20
C ALA A 120 6.40 -1.16 -10.94
N MET A 121 5.38 -0.29 -11.00
CA MET A 121 4.17 -0.50 -11.78
C MET A 121 4.11 0.48 -12.96
N ASN A 122 3.86 -0.02 -14.15
CA ASN A 122 3.62 0.80 -15.33
C ASN A 122 2.16 1.32 -15.38
N ASP A 123 1.80 2.07 -16.43
CA ASP A 123 0.45 2.64 -16.57
C ASP A 123 -0.66 1.58 -16.60
N GLU A 124 -0.46 0.47 -17.31
CA GLU A 124 -1.45 -0.62 -17.41
C GLU A 124 -1.65 -1.31 -16.06
N GLU A 125 -0.55 -1.66 -15.40
CA GLU A 125 -0.57 -2.29 -14.07
C GLU A 125 -1.20 -1.38 -13.03
N THR A 126 -0.90 -0.08 -13.08
CA THR A 126 -1.47 0.93 -12.18
C THR A 126 -2.99 1.01 -12.33
N VAL A 127 -3.49 1.11 -13.57
CA VAL A 127 -4.93 1.14 -13.84
C VAL A 127 -5.58 -0.16 -13.38
N ALA A 128 -4.98 -1.32 -13.69
CA ALA A 128 -5.51 -2.63 -13.29
C ALA A 128 -5.59 -2.78 -11.76
N LEU A 129 -4.56 -2.35 -11.01
CA LEU A 129 -4.53 -2.44 -9.56
C LEU A 129 -5.57 -1.52 -8.91
N ILE A 130 -5.68 -0.26 -9.35
CA ILE A 130 -6.64 0.68 -8.78
C ILE A 130 -8.08 0.25 -9.08
N ALA A 131 -8.39 -0.06 -10.34
CA ALA A 131 -9.73 -0.48 -10.74
C ALA A 131 -10.12 -1.83 -10.12
N GLY A 132 -9.20 -2.81 -10.13
CA GLY A 132 -9.41 -4.12 -9.54
C GLY A 132 -9.61 -4.05 -8.02
N GLY A 133 -8.81 -3.24 -7.32
CA GLY A 133 -8.95 -3.01 -5.89
C GLY A 133 -10.28 -2.35 -5.53
N HIS A 134 -10.64 -1.26 -6.21
CA HIS A 134 -11.87 -0.50 -5.95
C HIS A 134 -13.16 -1.17 -6.48
N THR A 135 -13.06 -2.32 -7.16
CA THR A 135 -14.23 -3.16 -7.45
C THR A 135 -14.85 -3.74 -6.17
N PHE A 136 -14.10 -3.75 -5.06
CA PHE A 136 -14.53 -4.29 -3.78
C PHE A 136 -14.54 -3.24 -2.66
N GLY A 137 -15.45 -3.42 -1.70
CA GLY A 137 -15.45 -2.65 -0.46
C GLY A 137 -16.03 -1.24 -0.60
N LYS A 138 -15.56 -0.34 0.27
CA LYS A 138 -16.01 1.06 0.39
C LYS A 138 -15.00 1.88 1.21
N THR A 139 -15.15 3.21 1.16
CA THR A 139 -14.48 4.17 2.05
C THR A 139 -15.29 4.43 3.33
#